data_AF-A0A820HMD0-F1
#
_entry.id   AF-A0A820HMD0-F1
#
_cell.length_a   1.000
_cell.length_b   1.000
_cell.length_c   1.000
_cell.angle_alpha   90.00
_cell.angle_beta   90.00
_cell.angle_gamma   90.00
#
_symmetry.space_group_name_H-M   'P 1'
#
loop_
_entity.id
_entity.type
_entity.pdbx_description
1 polymer ?
#
loop_
_entity_poly.entity_id
_entity_poly.type
_entity_poly.pdbx_seq_one_letter_code
_entity_poly.pdbx_strand_id
1 'polypeptide(L)'
;LHLRVRPIGNNGDHNGRIYRRDRDLLLMILTEVVVYVLTALPYPFVVLEIAVTNYMGVVKSAERVETENFLNSTTLTLLFVTCSSRFYTYFAVSKAFRKDCKTLFTKWRHHVVAPLTGTQIPRARQLQTIQ
;
A
#
# COMPACT_ATOMS: atom_id res chain seq x y z
N LEU A 1 -33.12 -27.07 -26.33
CA LEU A 1 -32.21 -25.90 -26.34
C LEU A 1 -30.89 -26.30 -25.66
N HIS A 2 -29.88 -26.65 -26.45
CA HIS A 2 -28.54 -26.99 -25.95
C HIS A 2 -27.85 -25.72 -25.42
N LEU A 3 -27.77 -25.59 -24.10
CA LEU A 3 -26.91 -24.60 -23.43
C LEU A 3 -25.44 -25.02 -23.62
N ARG A 4 -24.84 -24.52 -24.69
CA ARG A 4 -23.41 -24.66 -24.97
C ARG A 4 -22.65 -23.71 -24.05
N VAL A 5 -22.30 -24.19 -22.85
CA VAL A 5 -21.28 -23.53 -22.01
C VAL A 5 -19.99 -23.54 -22.82
N ARG A 6 -19.57 -22.39 -23.35
CA ARG A 6 -18.24 -22.23 -23.92
C ARG A 6 -17.26 -22.10 -22.75
N PRO A 7 -16.32 -23.03 -22.55
CA PRO A 7 -15.15 -22.69 -21.77
C PRO A 7 -14.39 -21.65 -22.62
N ILE A 8 -14.45 -20.38 -22.22
CA ILE A 8 -13.57 -19.37 -22.78
C ILE A 8 -12.17 -19.76 -22.29
N GLY A 9 -11.48 -20.50 -23.15
CA GLY A 9 -10.11 -20.91 -22.94
C GLY A 9 -9.21 -19.69 -22.87
N ASN A 10 -8.59 -19.50 -21.71
CA ASN A 10 -7.28 -18.88 -21.58
C ASN A 10 -6.71 -19.14 -20.17
N ASN A 11 -6.49 -20.41 -19.81
CA ASN A 11 -5.94 -20.76 -18.50
C ASN A 11 -4.49 -20.26 -18.32
N GLY A 12 -3.77 -19.97 -19.41
CA GLY A 12 -2.41 -19.41 -19.37
C GLY A 12 -2.35 -17.96 -18.87
N ASP A 13 -3.21 -17.08 -19.38
CA ASP A 13 -3.21 -15.66 -18.97
C ASP A 13 -3.75 -15.44 -17.54
N HIS A 14 -4.70 -16.26 -17.09
CA HIS A 14 -5.16 -16.19 -15.70
C HIS A 14 -4.06 -16.56 -14.72
N ASN A 15 -3.27 -17.60 -15.03
CA ASN A 15 -2.17 -18.01 -14.18
C ASN A 15 -1.06 -16.94 -14.13
N GLY A 16 -0.73 -16.33 -15.28
CA GLY A 16 0.23 -15.22 -15.34
C GLY A 16 -0.21 -13.96 -14.58
N ARG A 17 -1.50 -13.64 -14.58
CA ARG A 17 -2.05 -12.48 -13.86
C ARG A 17 -2.09 -12.69 -12.35
N ILE A 18 -2.39 -13.91 -11.90
CA ILE A 18 -2.35 -14.30 -10.48
C ILE A 18 -0.90 -14.22 -9.99
N TYR A 19 0.05 -14.79 -10.72
CA TYR A 19 1.46 -14.80 -10.33
C TYR A 19 2.07 -13.39 -10.23
N ARG A 20 1.69 -12.47 -11.13
CA ARG A 20 2.10 -11.06 -11.04
C ARG A 20 1.57 -10.37 -9.78
N ARG A 21 0.29 -10.60 -9.47
CA ARG A 21 -0.34 -10.03 -8.27
C ARG A 21 0.33 -10.54 -6.99
N ASP A 22 0.65 -11.83 -6.95
CA ASP A 22 1.29 -12.43 -5.77
C ASP A 22 2.73 -11.92 -5.59
N ARG A 23 3.48 -11.69 -6.69
CA ARG A 23 4.78 -11.02 -6.64
C ARG A 23 4.69 -9.57 -6.14
N ASP A 24 3.69 -8.82 -6.59
CA ASP A 24 3.49 -7.43 -6.15
C ASP A 24 3.14 -7.36 -4.66
N LEU A 25 2.30 -8.29 -4.16
CA LEU A 25 1.99 -8.42 -2.74
C LEU A 25 3.23 -8.80 -1.92
N LEU A 26 4.04 -9.73 -2.43
CA LEU A 26 5.27 -10.14 -1.76
C LEU A 26 6.28 -8.97 -1.67
N LEU A 27 6.43 -8.20 -2.74
CA LEU A 27 7.33 -7.04 -2.77
C LEU A 27 6.85 -5.92 -1.83
N MET A 28 5.53 -5.73 -1.72
CA MET A 28 4.93 -4.81 -0.75
C MET A 28 5.25 -5.22 0.69
N ILE A 29 5.02 -6.49 1.06
CA ILE A 29 5.32 -7.00 2.40
C ILE A 29 6.83 -6.91 2.68
N LEU A 30 7.68 -7.28 1.71
CA LEU A 30 9.13 -7.17 1.85
C LEU A 30 9.56 -5.73 2.14
N THR A 31 8.98 -4.76 1.43
CA THR A 31 9.29 -3.34 1.67
C THR A 31 8.83 -2.89 3.05
N GLU A 32 7.65 -3.33 3.50
CA GLU A 32 7.15 -3.04 4.85
C GLU A 32 8.08 -3.61 5.93
N VAL A 33 8.54 -4.85 5.76
CA VAL A 33 9.50 -5.49 6.67
C VAL A 33 10.81 -4.73 6.71
N VAL A 34 11.37 -4.35 5.54
CA VAL A 34 12.63 -3.60 5.47
C VAL A 34 12.50 -2.24 6.15
N VAL A 35 11.42 -1.50 5.87
CA VAL A 35 11.17 -0.20 6.52
C VAL A 35 11.05 -0.38 8.02
N TYR A 36 10.23 -1.33 8.48
CA TYR A 36 10.07 -1.63 9.89
C TYR A 36 11.39 -1.99 10.58
N VAL A 37 12.22 -2.82 9.95
CA VAL A 37 13.53 -3.20 10.46
C VAL A 37 14.44 -1.97 10.62
N LEU A 38 14.48 -1.07 9.63
CA LEU A 38 15.34 0.10 9.67
C LEU A 38 14.89 1.16 10.67
N THR A 39 13.58 1.31 10.87
CA THR A 39 13.03 2.42 11.66
C THR A 39 12.60 2.02 13.06
N ALA A 40 12.15 0.78 13.28
CA ALA A 40 11.64 0.31 14.56
C ALA A 40 12.65 -0.50 15.37
N LEU A 41 13.60 -1.21 14.75
CA LEU A 41 14.64 -1.93 15.52
C LEU A 41 15.60 -1.03 16.29
N PRO A 42 16.03 0.16 15.80
CA PRO A 42 16.98 0.97 16.55
C PRO A 42 16.48 1.39 17.95
N TYR A 43 15.17 1.58 18.10
CA TYR A 43 14.55 2.01 19.36
C TYR A 43 14.80 1.04 20.55
N PRO A 44 14.44 -0.26 20.47
CA PRO A 44 14.70 -1.19 21.56
C PRO A 44 16.19 -1.37 21.86
N PHE A 45 17.09 -1.24 20.87
CA PHE A 45 18.54 -1.27 21.12
C PHE A 45 18.99 -0.09 21.98
N VAL A 46 18.53 1.13 21.67
CA VAL A 46 18.85 2.33 22.47
C VAL A 46 18.27 2.22 23.88
N VAL A 47 17.02 1.78 24.02
CA VAL A 47 16.38 1.60 25.33
C VAL A 47 17.10 0.56 26.18
N LEU A 48 17.55 -0.54 25.56
CA LEU A 48 18.30 -1.58 26.25
C LEU A 48 19.67 -1.07 26.72
N GLU A 49 20.38 -0.29 25.92
CA GLU A 49 21.66 0.32 26.32
C GLU A 49 21.48 1.28 27.51
N ILE A 50 20.44 2.12 27.49
CA ILE A 50 20.08 2.99 28.60
C ILE A 50 19.74 2.17 29.86
N ALA A 51 18.96 1.11 29.73
CA ALA A 51 18.57 0.27 30.86
C ALA A 51 19.76 -0.45 31.49
N VAL A 52 20.66 -1.03 30.68
CA VAL A 52 21.86 -1.73 31.15
C VAL A 52 22.82 -0.77 31.85
N THR A 53 23.06 0.40 31.26
CA THR A 53 23.96 1.40 31.85
C THR A 53 23.42 1.96 33.16
N ASN A 54 22.11 2.16 33.27
CA ASN A 54 21.46 2.56 34.52
C ASN A 54 21.54 1.46 35.59
N TYR A 55 21.34 0.18 35.22
CA TYR A 55 21.44 -0.95 36.14
C TYR A 55 22.86 -1.14 36.68
N MET A 56 23.88 -0.92 35.85
CA MET A 56 25.29 -1.02 36.26
C MET A 56 25.76 0.17 37.11
N GLY A 57 24.93 1.20 37.32
CA GLY A 57 25.28 2.37 38.14
C GLY A 57 26.46 3.18 37.58
N VAL A 58 26.69 3.13 36.27
CA VAL A 58 27.82 3.81 35.63
C VAL A 58 27.59 5.32 35.69
N VAL A 59 28.52 6.06 36.29
CA VAL A 59 28.50 7.53 36.26
C VAL A 59 28.75 7.98 34.83
N LYS A 60 27.70 8.49 34.17
CA LYS A 60 27.77 8.96 32.78
C LYS A 60 28.37 10.36 32.72
N SER A 61 29.24 10.61 31.74
CA SER A 61 29.66 11.97 31.40
C SER A 61 28.49 12.76 30.80
N ALA A 62 28.52 14.10 30.89
CA ALA A 62 27.50 14.96 30.29
C ALA A 62 27.32 14.69 28.78
N GLU A 63 28.43 14.53 28.05
CA GLU A 63 28.45 14.23 26.62
C GLU A 63 27.75 12.90 26.27
N ARG A 64 27.90 11.87 27.12
CA ARG A 64 27.24 10.58 26.90
C ARG A 64 25.73 10.67 27.12
N VAL A 65 25.29 11.44 28.13
CA VAL A 65 23.87 11.69 28.40
C VAL A 65 23.22 12.46 27.25
N GLU A 66 23.91 13.45 26.69
CA GLU A 66 23.42 14.19 25.53
C GLU A 66 23.28 13.28 24.30
N THR A 67 24.26 12.41 24.05
CA THR A 67 24.23 11.44 22.95
C THR A 67 23.06 10.45 23.09
N GLU A 68 22.84 9.91 24.30
CA GLU A 68 21.70 9.02 24.58
C GLU A 68 20.35 9.72 24.34
N ASN A 69 20.20 10.97 24.79
CA ASN A 69 18.98 11.74 24.56
C ASN A 69 18.74 12.06 23.08
N PHE A 70 19.81 12.36 22.34
CA PHE A 70 19.74 12.57 20.89
C PHE A 70 19.31 11.29 20.17
N LEU A 71 19.93 10.14 20.50
CA LEU A 71 19.58 8.84 19.93
C LEU A 71 18.13 8.44 20.28
N ASN A 72 17.71 8.66 21.52
CA ASN A 72 16.35 8.35 21.95
C ASN A 72 15.32 9.23 21.21
N SER A 73 15.57 10.53 21.10
CA SER A 73 14.69 11.45 20.34
C SER A 73 14.64 11.11 18.84
N THR A 74 15.78 10.74 18.27
CA THR A 74 15.90 10.33 16.87
C THR A 74 15.12 9.04 16.62
N THR A 75 15.34 8.01 17.43
CA THR A 75 14.64 6.72 17.28
C THR A 75 13.13 6.81 17.50
N LEU A 76 12.67 7.65 18.43
CA LEU A 76 11.25 7.99 18.58
C LEU A 76 10.69 8.67 17.32
N THR A 77 11.43 9.61 16.74
CA THR A 77 11.03 10.28 15.50
C THR A 77 10.93 9.28 14.34
N LEU A 78 11.90 8.36 14.19
CA LEU A 78 11.83 7.28 13.20
C LEU A 78 10.62 6.36 13.43
N LEU A 79 10.30 6.04 14.69
CA LEU A 79 9.13 5.23 15.04
C LEU A 79 7.83 5.91 14.59
N PHE A 80 7.67 7.21 14.86
CA PHE A 80 6.52 8.00 14.40
C PHE A 80 6.43 8.07 12.87
N VAL A 81 7.57 8.25 12.18
CA VAL A 81 7.63 8.22 10.72
C VAL A 81 7.22 6.84 10.18
N THR A 82 7.45 5.76 10.92
CA THR A 82 7.02 4.41 10.51
C THR A 82 5.51 4.26 10.49
N CYS A 83 4.81 4.91 11.43
CA CYS A 83 3.34 4.88 11.47
C CYS A 83 2.75 5.56 10.23
N SER A 84 3.37 6.62 9.70
CA SER A 84 2.94 7.28 8.47
C SER A 84 3.53 6.62 7.21
N SER A 85 4.69 5.98 7.30
CA SER A 85 5.39 5.39 6.15
C SER A 85 4.60 4.28 5.49
N ARG A 86 3.79 3.50 6.23
CA ARG A 86 2.92 2.47 5.64
C ARG A 86 2.08 3.06 4.51
N PHE A 87 1.47 4.23 4.74
CA PHE A 87 0.67 4.93 3.75
C PHE A 87 1.47 5.32 2.49
N TYR A 88 2.68 5.85 2.68
CA TYR A 88 3.56 6.23 1.59
C TYR A 88 4.17 5.03 0.86
N THR A 89 4.39 3.92 1.56
CA THR A 89 4.92 2.67 1.00
C THR A 89 3.87 2.03 0.08
N TYR A 90 2.60 2.01 0.49
CA TYR A 90 1.48 1.59 -0.37
C TYR A 90 1.37 2.47 -1.63
N PHE A 91 1.59 3.78 -1.52
CA PHE A 91 1.52 4.70 -2.65
C PHE A 91 2.75 4.62 -3.58
N ALA A 92 3.94 4.49 -3.00
CA ALA A 92 5.22 4.56 -3.71
C ALA A 92 5.58 3.24 -4.41
N VAL A 93 5.36 2.09 -3.77
CA VAL A 93 5.87 0.80 -4.26
C VAL A 93 5.04 0.26 -5.42
N SER A 94 3.71 0.41 -5.37
CA SER A 94 2.86 -0.26 -6.34
C SER A 94 2.48 0.66 -7.50
N LYS A 95 3.21 0.57 -8.62
CA LYS A 95 2.76 1.11 -9.92
C LYS A 95 1.38 0.56 -10.30
N ALA A 96 1.07 -0.68 -9.90
CA ALA A 96 -0.25 -1.29 -10.04
C ALA A 96 -1.31 -0.56 -9.18
N PHE A 97 -1.00 -0.24 -7.92
CA PHE A 97 -1.89 0.51 -7.04
C PHE A 97 -2.14 1.93 -7.55
N ARG A 98 -1.13 2.62 -8.08
CA ARG A 98 -1.33 3.93 -8.72
C ARG A 98 -2.24 3.82 -9.96
N LYS A 99 -2.12 2.75 -10.74
CA LYS A 99 -2.99 2.47 -11.88
C LYS A 99 -4.42 2.14 -11.44
N ASP A 100 -4.58 1.38 -10.36
CA ASP A 100 -5.88 1.01 -9.80
C ASP A 100 -6.56 2.20 -9.14
N CYS A 101 -5.84 3.02 -8.36
CA CYS A 101 -6.32 4.30 -7.84
C CYS A 101 -6.71 5.26 -8.96
N LYS A 102 -5.88 5.39 -10.02
CA LYS A 102 -6.23 6.21 -11.18
C LYS A 102 -7.50 5.70 -11.87
N THR A 103 -7.68 4.38 -11.96
CA THR A 103 -8.88 3.74 -12.53
C THR A 103 -10.10 3.94 -11.64
N LEU A 104 -9.94 3.87 -10.32
CA LEU A 104 -10.99 4.17 -9.35
C LEU A 104 -11.39 5.64 -9.41
N PHE A 105 -10.43 6.56 -9.47
CA PHE A 105 -10.69 7.99 -9.60
C PHE A 105 -11.36 8.35 -10.92
N THR A 106 -10.96 7.76 -12.05
CA THR A 106 -11.63 8.01 -13.33
C THR A 106 -13.04 7.41 -13.34
N LYS A 107 -13.25 6.22 -12.77
CA LYS A 107 -14.58 5.63 -12.60
C LYS A 107 -15.47 6.47 -11.69
N TRP A 108 -14.95 6.93 -10.55
CA TRP A 108 -15.67 7.77 -9.61
C TRP A 108 -16.01 9.13 -10.25
N ARG A 109 -15.05 9.77 -10.92
CA ARG A 109 -15.29 11.01 -11.68
C ARG A 109 -16.36 10.79 -12.74
N HIS A 110 -16.31 9.68 -13.47
CA HIS A 110 -17.35 9.37 -14.47
C HIS A 110 -18.71 9.12 -13.81
N HIS A 111 -18.77 8.46 -12.66
CA HIS A 111 -20.03 8.16 -11.97
C HIS A 111 -20.63 9.37 -11.23
N VAL A 112 -19.80 10.32 -10.80
CA VAL A 112 -20.23 11.57 -10.15
C VAL A 112 -20.55 12.67 -11.19
N VAL A 113 -19.88 12.66 -12.35
CA VAL A 113 -20.13 13.63 -13.44
C VAL A 113 -21.20 13.15 -14.44
N ALA A 114 -21.36 11.85 -14.67
CA ALA A 114 -22.41 11.31 -15.57
C ALA A 114 -23.86 11.63 -15.17
N PRO A 115 -24.27 11.76 -13.89
CA PRO A 115 -25.65 12.14 -13.58
C PRO A 115 -25.99 13.60 -13.95
N LEU A 116 -25.01 14.43 -14.31
CA LEU A 116 -25.25 15.84 -14.71
C LEU A 116 -25.37 16.04 -16.23
N THR A 117 -24.93 15.07 -17.03
CA THR A 117 -25.22 15.02 -18.47
C THR A 117 -26.42 14.13 -18.71
N GLY A 118 -27.61 14.69 -18.51
CA GLY A 118 -28.86 14.11 -18.99
C GLY A 118 -28.87 14.02 -20.51
N THR A 119 -28.31 12.96 -21.06
CA THR A 119 -28.61 12.49 -22.41
C THR A 119 -28.85 10.99 -22.32
N GLN A 120 -30.10 10.68 -22.00
CA GLN A 120 -30.77 9.46 -22.43
C GLN A 120 -30.39 9.21 -23.90
N ILE A 121 -29.54 8.23 -24.17
CA ILE A 121 -29.40 7.68 -25.52
C ILE A 121 -30.71 6.92 -25.75
N PRO A 122 -31.63 7.40 -26.61
CA PRO A 122 -32.89 6.73 -26.78
C PRO A 122 -32.65 5.39 -27.48
N ARG A 123 -33.29 4.35 -26.95
CA ARG A 123 -33.55 3.09 -27.66
C ARG A 123 -34.22 3.43 -29.01
N ALA A 124 -33.43 3.54 -30.07
CA ALA A 124 -33.95 3.63 -31.41
C ALA A 124 -34.41 2.23 -31.87
N ARG A 125 -35.72 2.04 -31.76
CA ARG A 125 -36.59 1.31 -32.71
C ARG A 125 -36.25 -0.16 -32.97
N GLN A 126 -36.85 -1.03 -32.16
CA GLN A 126 -37.56 -2.16 -32.74
C GLN A 126 -38.83 -1.65 -33.46
N LEU A 127 -39.28 -2.41 -34.46
CA LEU A 127 -40.54 -2.29 -35.22
C LEU A 127 -40.46 -1.38 -36.47
N GLN A 128 -40.17 -2.00 -37.63
CA GLN A 128 -41.06 -2.08 -38.79
C GLN A 128 -40.29 -2.50 -40.05
N THR A 129 -40.30 -3.80 -40.36
CA THR A 129 -40.21 -4.34 -41.73
C THR A 129 -40.85 -5.73 -41.74
N ILE A 130 -42.17 -5.75 -41.50
CA ILE A 130 -43.06 -6.74 -42.09
C ILE A 130 -44.07 -5.91 -42.88
N GLN A 131 -43.84 -5.82 -44.17
CA GLN A 131 -44.85 -5.83 -45.23
C GLN A 131 -44.14 -6.04 -46.56
#